data_AF-A0A1D9H361-F1
#
_entry.id   AF-A0A1D9H361-F1
#
_cell.length_a   1.000
_cell.length_b   1.000
_cell.length_c   1.000
_cell.angle_alpha   90.00
_cell.angle_beta   90.00
_cell.angle_gamma   90.00
#
_symmetry.space_group_name_H-M   'P 1'
#
loop_
_entity.id
_entity.type
_entity.pdbx_description
1 polymer ?
#
loop_
_entity_poly.entity_id
_entity_poly.type
_entity_poly.pdbx_seq_one_letter_code
_entity_poly.pdbx_strand_id
1 'polypeptide(L)'
;MGNPKLRIANDDPCDTYVPATHPANGILARVPSDFVHVARQTLGPAAADGLAHAEVVIDAGEAGTVRIFFERKLARHHKSYYHYWIAYRAEPVTPDTANADADHA
;
A
#
# COMPACT_ATOMS: atom_id res chain seq x y z
N MET A 1 25.19 -5.21 32.35
CA MET A 1 24.55 -6.07 31.33
C MET A 1 24.38 -5.25 30.08
N GLY A 2 25.17 -5.56 29.04
CA GLY A 2 25.33 -4.73 27.86
C GLY A 2 24.36 -5.10 26.74
N ASN A 3 23.78 -4.07 26.12
CA ASN A 3 23.28 -4.16 24.76
C ASN A 3 24.25 -3.35 23.88
N PRO A 4 25.04 -3.96 22.99
CA PRO A 4 25.94 -3.20 22.15
C PRO A 4 25.16 -2.49 21.03
N LYS A 5 25.30 -1.16 21.03
CA LYS A 5 25.48 -0.26 19.87
C LYS A 5 25.05 -0.84 18.51
N LEU A 6 23.87 -0.42 18.04
CA LEU A 6 23.58 -0.38 16.61
C LEU A 6 24.52 0.65 15.97
N ARG A 7 25.66 0.18 15.45
CA ARG A 7 26.45 0.93 14.47
C ARG A 7 25.72 0.81 13.15
N ILE A 8 25.00 1.85 12.77
CA ILE A 8 24.66 2.12 11.37
C ILE A 8 25.94 2.72 10.78
N ALA A 9 26.78 1.85 10.22
CA ALA A 9 27.77 2.28 9.25
C ALA A 9 27.14 1.96 7.89
N ASN A 10 26.70 2.99 7.19
CA ASN A 10 26.57 3.00 5.74
C ASN A 10 26.73 4.46 5.32
N ASP A 11 27.99 4.77 5.03
CA ASP A 11 28.40 5.92 4.23
C ASP A 11 28.21 5.46 2.78
N ASP A 12 27.04 5.74 2.19
CA ASP A 12 26.79 5.54 0.76
C ASP A 12 25.88 6.67 0.25
N PRO A 13 26.29 7.41 -0.80
CA PRO A 13 25.70 8.70 -1.16
C PRO A 13 24.41 8.51 -1.95
N CYS A 14 23.30 9.10 -1.48
CA CYS A 14 22.11 9.43 -2.28
C CYS A 14 21.73 8.42 -3.39
N ASP A 15 21.70 7.11 -3.11
CA ASP A 15 21.18 6.13 -4.05
C ASP A 15 19.73 5.86 -3.70
N THR A 16 18.85 6.37 -4.56
CA THR A 16 17.42 6.10 -4.68
C THR A 16 17.03 4.80 -3.98
N TYR A 17 16.32 4.89 -2.86
CA TYR A 17 15.65 3.70 -2.30
C TYR A 17 14.66 3.23 -3.37
N VAL A 18 15.06 2.24 -4.18
CA VAL A 18 14.16 1.50 -5.05
C VAL A 18 13.62 0.36 -4.21
N PRO A 19 12.45 0.52 -3.57
CA PRO A 19 11.90 -0.55 -2.75
C PRO A 19 11.75 -1.79 -3.62
N ALA A 20 12.36 -2.88 -3.14
CA ALA A 20 12.33 -4.18 -3.80
C ALA A 20 10.89 -4.52 -4.15
N THR A 21 10.59 -4.51 -5.44
CA THR A 21 9.26 -4.81 -5.96
C THR A 21 9.09 -6.32 -5.82
N HIS A 22 8.54 -6.78 -4.69
CA HIS A 22 8.09 -8.16 -4.61
C HIS A 22 7.02 -8.35 -5.69
N PRO A 23 7.14 -9.36 -6.58
CA PRO A 23 6.23 -9.50 -7.71
C PRO A 23 4.77 -9.66 -7.26
N ALA A 24 4.54 -10.16 -6.04
CA ALA A 24 3.21 -10.27 -5.43
C ALA A 24 2.60 -8.92 -5.00
N ASN A 25 3.42 -7.91 -4.68
CA ASN A 25 2.96 -6.64 -4.11
C ASN A 25 2.70 -5.57 -5.19
N GLY A 26 3.00 -5.89 -6.45
CA GLY A 26 2.87 -4.97 -7.58
C GLY A 26 3.66 -3.68 -7.36
N ILE A 27 3.07 -2.54 -7.72
CA ILE A 27 3.71 -1.22 -7.59
C ILE A 27 3.59 -0.62 -6.18
N LEU A 28 3.09 -1.36 -5.18
CA LEU A 28 2.88 -0.81 -3.82
C LEU A 28 4.15 -0.21 -3.24
N ALA A 29 5.29 -0.82 -3.53
CA ALA A 29 6.62 -0.32 -3.23
C ALA A 29 6.86 1.11 -3.74
N ARG A 30 6.37 1.43 -4.94
CA ARG A 30 6.54 2.75 -5.59
C ARG A 30 5.51 3.79 -5.15
N VAL A 31 4.43 3.37 -4.49
CA VAL A 31 3.40 4.29 -4.00
C VAL A 31 3.89 4.95 -2.70
N PRO A 32 4.00 6.29 -2.63
CA PRO A 32 4.41 6.96 -1.41
C PRO A 32 3.44 6.68 -0.25
N SER A 33 3.98 6.62 0.97
CA SER A 33 3.21 6.21 2.15
C SER A 33 2.03 7.14 2.46
N ASP A 34 2.13 8.43 2.13
CA ASP A 34 1.05 9.41 2.29
C ASP A 34 -0.19 9.04 1.47
N PHE A 35 0.01 8.57 0.23
CA PHE A 35 -1.08 8.12 -0.63
C PHE A 35 -1.72 6.84 -0.10
N VAL A 36 -0.93 5.89 0.40
CA VAL A 36 -1.45 4.70 1.08
C VAL A 36 -2.25 5.08 2.33
N HIS A 37 -1.81 6.10 3.07
CA HIS A 37 -2.51 6.61 4.24
C HIS A 37 -3.86 7.22 3.87
N VAL A 38 -3.90 8.09 2.84
CA VAL A 38 -5.14 8.68 2.33
C VAL A 38 -6.11 7.60 1.84
N ALA A 39 -5.64 6.63 1.05
CA ALA A 39 -6.47 5.50 0.62
C ALA A 39 -7.02 4.68 1.78
N ARG A 40 -6.24 4.51 2.87
CA ARG A 40 -6.74 3.80 4.06
C ARG A 40 -7.82 4.60 4.77
N GLN A 41 -7.73 5.94 4.80
CA GLN A 41 -8.73 6.79 5.43
C GLN A 41 -10.08 6.74 4.70
N THR A 42 -10.09 6.60 3.37
CA THR A 42 -11.33 6.51 2.59
C THR A 42 -12.15 5.25 2.88
N LEU A 43 -11.50 4.17 3.35
CA LEU A 43 -12.18 2.92 3.75
C LEU A 43 -12.89 3.02 5.09
N GLY A 44 -12.56 4.04 5.91
CA GLY A 44 -13.01 4.11 7.29
C GLY A 44 -12.43 2.98 8.17
N PRO A 45 -12.94 2.82 9.40
CA PRO A 45 -12.44 1.82 10.34
C PRO A 45 -12.72 0.40 9.85
N ALA A 46 -11.75 -0.50 10.05
CA ALA A 46 -11.87 -1.90 9.69
C ALA A 46 -12.81 -2.63 10.67
N ALA A 47 -14.13 -2.56 10.46
CA ALA A 47 -15.10 -3.19 11.34
C ALA A 47 -14.95 -4.72 11.36
N ALA A 48 -15.30 -5.36 12.48
CA ALA A 48 -15.15 -6.81 12.68
C ALA A 48 -16.08 -7.62 11.75
N ASP A 49 -17.28 -7.08 11.53
CA ASP A 49 -18.38 -7.51 10.67
C ASP A 49 -18.29 -6.96 9.24
N GLY A 50 -17.28 -6.14 8.95
CA GLY A 50 -17.04 -5.57 7.64
C GLY A 50 -16.27 -6.49 6.68
N LEU A 51 -16.00 -5.94 5.49
CA LEU A 51 -15.24 -6.61 4.44
C LEU A 51 -13.89 -7.15 4.95
N ALA A 52 -13.49 -8.32 4.46
CA ALA A 52 -12.15 -8.86 4.70
C ALA A 52 -11.11 -8.23 3.77
N HIS A 53 -11.53 -7.87 2.56
CA HIS A 53 -10.70 -7.23 1.56
C HIS A 53 -11.40 -5.98 1.04
N ALA A 54 -10.63 -4.93 0.79
CA ALA A 54 -11.13 -3.71 0.20
C ALA A 54 -10.15 -3.20 -0.85
N GLU A 55 -10.67 -2.58 -1.90
CA GLU A 55 -9.87 -1.95 -2.94
C GLU A 55 -10.19 -0.45 -2.99
N VAL A 56 -9.15 0.36 -3.16
CA VAL A 56 -9.29 1.81 -3.30
C VAL A 56 -8.49 2.26 -4.49
N VAL A 57 -9.13 3.00 -5.38
CA VAL A 57 -8.47 3.67 -6.49
C VAL A 57 -8.19 5.10 -6.07
N ILE A 58 -6.94 5.52 -6.14
CA ILE A 58 -6.49 6.89 -5.85
C ILE A 58 -5.60 7.41 -6.97
N ASP A 59 -5.54 8.72 -7.13
CA ASP A 59 -4.50 9.38 -7.91
C ASP A 59 -3.25 9.58 -7.04
N ALA A 60 -2.14 8.94 -7.42
CA ALA A 60 -0.87 9.03 -6.72
C ALA A 60 0.11 10.01 -7.39
N GLY A 61 -0.41 11.09 -7.99
CA GLY A 61 0.38 12.13 -8.63
C GLY A 61 1.27 11.59 -9.74
N GLU A 62 2.60 11.67 -9.58
CA GLU A 62 3.58 11.22 -10.57
C GLU A 62 3.52 9.71 -10.89
N ALA A 63 2.97 8.91 -9.98
CA ALA A 63 2.75 7.48 -10.22
C ALA A 63 1.45 7.18 -10.99
N GLY A 64 0.59 8.20 -11.21
CA GLY A 64 -0.70 8.08 -11.86
C GLY A 64 -1.78 7.45 -10.98
N THR A 65 -2.87 7.01 -11.61
CA THR A 65 -3.97 6.33 -10.92
C THR A 65 -3.54 4.94 -10.50
N VAL A 66 -3.64 4.64 -9.20
CA VAL A 66 -3.28 3.35 -8.63
C VAL A 66 -4.46 2.74 -7.88
N ARG A 67 -4.64 1.43 -8.04
CA ARG A 67 -5.57 0.63 -7.24
C ARG A 67 -4.79 -0.06 -6.14
N ILE A 68 -5.09 0.27 -4.89
CA ILE A 68 -4.47 -0.31 -3.71
C ILE A 68 -5.44 -1.32 -3.09
N PHE A 69 -4.94 -2.52 -2.83
CA PHE A 69 -5.67 -3.59 -2.17
C PHE A 69 -5.28 -3.64 -0.68
N PHE A 70 -6.32 -3.60 0.15
CA PHE A 70 -6.23 -3.69 1.59
C PHE A 70 -6.85 -4.99 2.08
N GLU A 71 -6.24 -5.56 3.10
CA GLU A 71 -6.78 -6.69 3.85
C GLU A 71 -7.03 -6.26 5.29
N ARG A 72 -8.15 -6.69 5.86
CA ARG A 72 -8.43 -6.53 7.28
C ARG A 72 -7.63 -7.56 8.07
N LYS A 73 -6.81 -7.09 8.99
CA LYS A 73 -6.11 -7.92 9.95
C LYS A 73 -6.65 -7.69 11.36
N LEU A 74 -6.42 -8.68 12.21
CA LEU A 74 -6.73 -8.63 13.63
C LEU A 74 -5.41 -8.58 14.40
N ALA A 75 -5.20 -7.50 15.13
CA ALA A 75 -4.14 -7.41 16.12
C ALA A 75 -4.71 -7.71 17.50
N ARG A 76 -4.01 -8.56 18.25
CA ARG A 76 -4.36 -8.90 19.62
C ARG A 76 -3.29 -8.32 20.55
N HIS A 77 -3.72 -7.49 21.49
CA HIS A 77 -2.87 -6.93 22.52
C HIS A 77 -3.48 -7.21 23.91
N HIS A 78 -2.88 -8.15 24.63
CA HIS A 78 -3.40 -8.68 25.90
C HIS A 78 -4.88 -9.11 25.81
N LYS A 79 -5.77 -8.37 26.49
CA LYS A 79 -7.22 -8.62 26.54
C LYS A 79 -7.99 -7.91 25.43
N SER A 80 -7.35 -6.97 24.74
CA SER A 80 -7.97 -6.18 23.67
C SER A 80 -7.61 -6.73 22.30
N TYR A 81 -8.56 -6.66 21.39
CA TYR A 81 -8.36 -6.94 19.98
C TYR A 81 -8.82 -5.73 19.18
N TYR A 82 -8.08 -5.40 18.12
CA TYR A 82 -8.48 -4.35 17.19
C TYR A 82 -8.24 -4.80 15.76
N HIS A 83 -9.13 -4.38 14.90
CA HIS A 83 -9.04 -4.63 13.48
C HIS A 83 -8.40 -3.42 12.79
N TYR A 84 -7.57 -3.69 11.79
CA TYR A 84 -6.91 -2.65 11.01
C TYR A 84 -6.74 -3.09 9.56
N TRP A 85 -6.65 -2.11 8.66
CA TRP A 85 -6.35 -2.34 7.25
C TRP A 85 -4.84 -2.38 7.02
N ILE A 86 -4.37 -3.39 6.29
CA ILE A 86 -3.00 -3.46 5.78
C ILE A 86 -3.03 -3.48 4.25
N ALA A 87 -2.27 -2.59 3.61
CA ALA A 87 -2.06 -2.66 2.17
C ALA A 87 -1.09 -3.80 1.86
N TYR A 88 -1.47 -4.68 0.93
CA TYR A 88 -0.62 -5.81 0.54
C TYR A 88 -0.26 -5.81 -0.94
N ARG A 89 -1.03 -5.10 -1.78
CA ARG A 89 -0.80 -5.03 -3.23
C ARG A 89 -1.25 -3.68 -3.78
N ALA A 90 -0.57 -3.19 -4.80
CA ALA A 90 -1.08 -2.08 -5.61
C ALA A 90 -0.80 -2.31 -7.10
N GLU A 91 -1.73 -1.87 -7.93
CA GLU A 91 -1.66 -2.00 -9.39
C GLU A 91 -1.89 -0.63 -10.04
N PRO A 92 -1.15 -0.28 -11.11
CA PRO A 92 -1.48 0.90 -11.90
C PRO A 92 -2.80 0.66 -12.64
N VAL A 93 -3.68 1.64 -12.62
CA VAL A 93 -4.90 1.65 -13.42
C VAL A 93 -4.55 2.37 -14.72
N THR A 94 -4.19 1.61 -15.75
CA THR A 94 -3.96 2.19 -17.08
C THR A 94 -5.29 2.74 -17.59
N PRO A 95 -5.38 4.04 -17.96
CA PRO A 95 -6.63 4.59 -18.50
C PRO A 95 -7.01 4.03 -19.89
N ASP A 96 -6.13 3.23 -20.50
CA ASP A 96 -6.29 2.68 -21.84
C ASP A 96 -7.46 1.67 -21.97
N THR A 97 -7.80 0.95 -20.89
CA THR A 97 -8.92 -0.01 -20.93
C THR A 97 -10.30 0.66 -20.95
N ALA A 98 -10.40 1.96 -20.71
CA ALA A 98 -11.65 2.71 -20.78
C ALA A 98 -11.94 3.29 -22.18
N ASN A 99 -10.97 3.29 -23.10
CA ASN A 99 -11.13 3.83 -24.46
C ASN A 99 -10.88 2.79 -25.57
N ALA A 100 -10.35 1.60 -25.24
CA ALA A 100 -10.07 0.56 -26.23
C ALA A 100 -11.32 -0.14 -26.80
N ASP A 101 -12.53 0.13 -26.30
CA ASP A 101 -13.79 -0.36 -26.89
C ASP A 101 -14.48 0.64 -27.83
N ALA A 102 -13.97 1.87 -27.97
CA ALA A 102 -14.61 2.93 -28.76
C ALA A 102 -14.04 3.12 -30.18
N ASP A 103 -12.96 2.42 -30.57
CA ASP A 103 -12.33 2.52 -31.89
C ASP A 103 -12.52 1.23 -32.72
N HIS A 104 -13.76 0.73 -32.80
CA HIS A 104 -14.11 -0.26 -33.82
C HIS A 104 -15.56 -0.04 -34.30
N ALA A 105 -15.79 1.01 -35.07
CA ALA A 105 -16.98 1.16 -35.92
C ALA A 105 -16.72 2.09 -37.11
#